data_AF-A0A2G0VMY9-F1
#
_entry.id   AF-A0A2G0VMY9-F1
#
_cell.length_a   1.000
_cell.length_b   1.000
_cell.length_c   1.000
_cell.angle_alpha   90.00
_cell.angle_beta   90.00
_cell.angle_gamma   90.00
#
_symmetry.space_group_name_H-M   'P 1'
#
loop_
_entity.id
_entity.type
_entity.pdbx_description
1 polymer ?
#
loop_
_entity_poly.entity_id
_entity_poly.type
_entity_poly.pdbx_seq_one_letter_code
_entity_poly.pdbx_strand_id
1 'polypeptide(L)'
;MIDFWLAAGLLLLIALSFLLIPVLRGRRAQREEDRTALNVALYQERVAELQVQQDEGVLNATQLDTGRAEAARELLADTEGVEKPRESRLGKPLPFLAAFLVPILGVALYLHYGAIDKVELTREFSQPPVSMQDMTRRLERAAAAQPDSPEGLYFLGRAYMAQDRSADAAKIFERTVALAGRQPELLGQWAQAQYFADNKQWSPKVQALTDEALKLDPKEVTSLGLLGIAAFEGQRYQEAIDYWNRLLAQLAPEDNSRVALQGGIDRAAEKLKENGGSVAQKAVIKVRVDLSSEVKANALPSDSVFIFARAVNGPPAPLAAKRVSVAELPITVELGDSDAMMPQLKLSNFAEVQLVARISRAGQPTAGEWIGRSQPLASTTTATQQLTIDRPDK
;
A
#
# COMPACT_ATOMS: atom_id res chain seq x y z
N MET A 1 13.57 18.48 18.79
CA MET A 1 14.84 17.77 18.46
C MET A 1 15.93 18.15 19.45
N ILE A 2 16.10 19.45 19.71
CA ILE A 2 16.98 19.97 20.78
C ILE A 2 16.62 19.35 22.14
N ASP A 3 15.33 19.16 22.44
CA ASP A 3 14.87 18.64 23.73
C ASP A 3 15.40 17.24 24.08
N PHE A 4 15.51 16.34 23.09
CA PHE A 4 16.06 15.00 23.30
C PHE A 4 17.56 15.06 23.61
N TRP A 5 18.32 15.79 22.80
CA TRP A 5 19.76 15.96 23.00
C TRP A 5 20.08 16.73 24.29
N LEU A 6 19.23 17.69 24.68
CA LEU A 6 19.33 18.37 25.96
C LEU A 6 19.11 17.42 27.14
N ALA A 7 18.05 16.61 27.10
CA ALA A 7 17.77 15.64 28.17
C ALA A 7 18.87 14.57 28.27
N ALA A 8 19.32 14.02 27.14
CA ALA A 8 20.40 13.05 27.08
C ALA A 8 21.74 13.65 27.57
N GLY A 9 22.06 14.87 27.14
CA GLY A 9 23.25 15.61 27.57
C GLY A 9 23.22 15.91 29.07
N LEU A 10 22.07 16.31 29.61
CA LEU A 10 21.90 16.56 31.04
C LEU A 10 22.13 15.29 31.87
N LEU A 11 21.53 14.16 31.46
CA LEU A 11 21.74 12.87 32.14
C LEU A 11 23.20 12.41 32.07
N LEU A 12 23.87 12.64 30.93
CA LEU A 12 25.29 12.35 30.77
C LEU A 12 26.14 13.21 31.73
N LEU A 13 25.86 14.51 31.82
CA LEU A 13 26.56 15.40 32.74
C LEU A 13 26.38 14.99 34.20
N ILE A 14 25.16 14.60 34.57
CA ILE A 14 24.88 14.06 35.91
C ILE A 14 25.71 12.78 36.14
N ALA A 15 25.70 11.83 35.21
CA ALA A 15 26.48 10.59 35.33
C ALA A 15 28.00 10.85 35.43
N LEU A 16 28.54 11.75 34.61
CA LEU A 16 29.95 12.14 34.63
C LEU A 16 30.33 12.85 35.94
N SER A 17 29.42 13.61 36.54
CA SER A 17 29.67 14.28 37.82
C SER A 17 29.93 13.28 38.95
N PHE A 18 29.17 12.17 38.99
CA PHE A 18 29.40 11.10 39.97
C PHE A 18 30.75 10.40 39.80
N LEU A 19 31.26 10.35 38.57
CA LEU A 19 32.54 9.71 38.26
C LEU A 19 33.73 10.65 38.49
N LEU A 20 33.61 11.93 38.13
CA LEU A 20 34.71 12.90 38.16
C LEU A 20 34.87 13.61 39.51
N ILE A 21 33.77 13.94 40.22
CA ILE A 21 33.85 14.68 41.49
C ILE A 21 34.69 13.96 42.56
N PRO A 22 34.54 12.63 42.78
CA PRO A 22 35.35 11.92 43.78
C PRO A 22 36.84 11.84 43.41
N VAL A 23 37.15 11.80 42.11
CA VAL A 23 38.52 11.74 41.59
C VAL A 23 39.22 13.09 41.71
N LEU A 24 38.49 14.20 41.50
CA LEU A 24 39.01 15.56 41.60
C LEU A 24 39.13 16.05 43.05
N ARG A 25 38.24 15.65 43.96
CA ARG A 25 38.26 16.06 45.39
C ARG A 25 39.25 15.25 46.24
N GLY A 26 40.46 15.01 45.72
CA GLY A 26 41.48 14.12 46.29
C GLY A 26 41.60 14.15 47.82
N ARG A 27 41.05 13.14 48.48
CA ARG A 27 41.06 12.97 49.96
C ARG A 27 42.44 12.62 50.56
N ARG A 28 43.52 12.71 49.79
CA ARG A 28 44.87 12.30 50.24
C ARG A 28 45.62 13.38 51.00
N ALA A 29 45.59 14.63 50.54
CA ALA A 29 46.39 15.70 51.13
C ALA A 29 45.97 16.01 52.58
N GLN A 30 44.67 16.00 52.85
CA GLN A 30 44.13 16.44 54.15
C GLN A 30 44.43 15.47 55.30
N ARG A 31 44.59 14.16 55.04
CA ARG A 31 44.91 13.17 56.08
C ARG A 31 46.38 13.17 56.50
N GLU A 32 47.30 13.54 55.60
CA GLU A 32 48.74 13.60 55.91
C GLU A 32 49.07 14.89 56.68
N GLU A 33 48.43 15.99 56.31
CA GLU A 33 48.59 17.31 56.95
C GLU A 33 48.04 17.31 58.40
N ASP A 34 46.82 16.77 58.62
CA ASP A 34 46.20 16.70 59.95
C ASP A 34 46.99 15.83 60.94
N ARG A 35 47.64 14.76 60.46
CA ARG A 35 48.43 13.84 61.30
C ARG A 35 49.78 14.41 61.70
N THR A 36 50.47 15.05 60.76
CA THR A 36 51.76 15.68 61.03
C THR A 36 51.58 16.86 61.99
N ALA A 37 50.52 17.65 61.79
CA ALA A 37 50.17 18.76 62.69
C ALA A 37 49.87 18.28 64.12
N LEU A 38 49.15 17.16 64.27
CA LEU A 38 48.85 16.57 65.58
C LEU A 38 50.11 16.08 66.32
N ASN A 39 51.01 15.38 65.62
CA ASN A 39 52.25 14.87 66.22
C ASN A 39 53.17 16.01 66.69
N VAL A 40 53.26 17.09 65.91
CA VAL A 40 54.02 18.29 66.29
C VAL A 40 53.40 18.98 67.52
N ALA A 41 52.07 19.04 67.61
CA ALA A 41 51.39 19.62 68.76
C ALA A 41 51.67 18.85 70.06
N LEU A 42 51.61 17.51 70.01
CA LEU A 42 51.94 16.66 71.16
C LEU A 42 53.40 16.82 71.62
N TYR A 43 54.34 16.95 70.68
CA TYR A 43 55.73 17.25 71.02
C TYR A 43 55.87 18.60 71.75
N GLN A 44 55.21 19.65 71.24
CA GLN A 44 55.25 20.98 71.86
C GLN A 44 54.68 20.96 73.28
N GLU A 45 53.58 20.24 73.51
CA GLU A 45 52.98 20.05 74.82
C GLU A 45 53.95 19.35 75.78
N ARG A 46 54.61 18.28 75.31
CA ARG A 46 55.58 17.53 76.12
C ARG A 46 56.80 18.35 76.51
N VAL A 47 57.32 19.18 75.61
CA VAL A 47 58.45 20.07 75.89
C VAL A 47 58.06 21.17 76.88
N ALA A 48 56.83 21.70 76.78
CA ALA A 48 56.32 22.69 77.73
C ALA A 48 56.16 22.10 79.13
N GLU A 49 55.67 20.86 79.24
CA GLU A 49 55.56 20.16 80.52
C GLU A 49 56.93 19.95 81.19
N LEU A 50 57.94 19.52 80.42
CA LEU A 50 59.32 19.38 80.91
C LEU A 50 59.90 20.72 81.40
N GLN A 51 59.54 21.83 80.75
CA GLN A 51 59.97 23.17 81.16
C GLN A 51 59.38 23.56 82.52
N VAL A 52 58.10 23.32 82.73
CA VAL A 52 57.42 23.60 84.00
C VAL A 52 58.04 22.79 85.14
N GLN A 53 58.34 21.51 84.91
CA GLN A 53 58.98 20.65 85.92
C GLN A 53 60.40 21.11 86.29
N GLN A 54 61.12 21.77 85.37
CA GLN A 54 62.40 22.40 85.68
C GLN A 54 62.21 23.66 86.53
N ASP A 55 61.23 24.50 86.19
CA ASP A 55 60.93 25.74 86.92
C ASP A 55 60.45 25.45 88.36
N GLU A 56 59.75 24.33 88.57
CA GLU A 56 59.35 23.81 89.89
C GLU A 56 60.50 23.13 90.65
N GLY A 57 61.69 23.02 90.05
CA GLY A 57 62.88 22.43 90.65
C GLY A 57 62.90 20.90 90.72
N VAL A 58 61.95 20.24 90.05
CA VAL A 58 61.85 18.76 89.98
C VAL A 58 62.93 18.17 89.06
N LEU A 59 63.27 18.88 87.98
CA LEU A 59 64.29 18.48 87.01
C LEU A 59 65.50 19.41 87.04
N ASN A 60 66.70 18.85 86.94
CA ASN A 60 67.91 19.63 86.70
C ASN A 60 68.13 19.91 85.21
N ALA A 61 69.04 20.83 84.88
CA ALA A 61 69.28 21.26 83.49
C ALA A 61 69.72 20.11 82.55
N THR A 62 70.47 19.13 83.06
CA THR A 62 70.91 17.97 82.28
C THR A 62 69.76 17.00 81.99
N GLN A 63 68.84 16.82 82.93
CA GLN A 63 67.64 15.99 82.77
C GLN A 63 66.66 16.63 81.79
N LEU A 64 66.49 17.96 81.81
CA LEU A 64 65.68 18.67 80.82
C LEU A 64 66.19 18.45 79.39
N ASP A 65 67.51 18.61 79.19
CA ASP A 65 68.11 18.48 77.86
C ASP A 65 67.97 17.05 77.31
N THR A 66 68.13 16.06 78.20
CA THR A 66 67.92 14.64 77.87
C THR A 66 66.46 14.37 77.49
N GLY A 67 65.49 14.87 78.28
CA GLY A 67 64.06 14.69 78.01
C GLY A 67 63.60 15.35 76.71
N ARG A 68 64.15 16.53 76.37
CA ARG A 68 63.91 17.18 75.07
C ARG A 68 64.48 16.37 73.91
N ALA A 69 65.68 15.82 74.07
CA ALA A 69 66.31 15.00 73.04
C ALA A 69 65.58 13.66 72.82
N GLU A 70 64.91 13.11 73.85
CA GLU A 70 64.03 11.94 73.73
C GLU A 70 62.72 12.29 73.02
N ALA A 71 62.03 13.36 73.44
CA ALA A 71 60.80 13.82 72.79
C ALA A 71 61.03 14.16 71.30
N ALA A 72 62.18 14.73 70.95
CA ALA A 72 62.54 15.02 69.56
C ALA A 72 62.77 13.73 68.76
N ARG A 73 63.38 12.71 69.39
CA ARG A 73 63.57 11.39 68.76
C ARG A 73 62.24 10.66 68.56
N GLU A 74 61.32 10.77 69.50
CA GLU A 74 59.97 10.20 69.39
C GLU A 74 59.17 10.85 68.24
N LEU A 75 59.22 12.19 68.13
CA LEU A 75 58.61 12.91 67.00
C LEU A 75 59.21 12.47 65.64
N LEU A 76 60.54 12.31 65.57
CA LEU A 76 61.22 11.82 64.38
C LEU A 76 60.82 10.38 64.04
N ALA A 77 60.76 9.49 65.03
CA ALA A 77 60.33 8.10 64.84
C ALA A 77 58.87 8.01 64.35
N ASP A 78 57.97 8.81 64.92
CA ASP A 78 56.55 8.86 64.54
C ASP A 78 56.29 9.54 63.18
N THR A 79 57.24 10.33 62.69
CA THR A 79 57.17 10.95 61.36
C THR A 79 57.89 10.14 60.27
N GLU A 80 58.92 9.35 60.62
CA GLU A 80 59.66 8.48 59.68
C GLU A 80 58.99 7.09 59.48
N GLY A 81 58.22 6.60 60.45
CA GLY A 81 57.55 5.29 60.42
C GLY A 81 56.31 5.16 59.52
N VAL A 82 56.13 6.07 58.54
CA VAL A 82 54.96 6.02 57.65
C VAL A 82 55.20 4.98 56.56
N GLU A 83 54.73 3.74 56.77
CA GLU A 83 54.52 2.82 55.66
C GLU A 83 53.63 3.52 54.62
N LYS A 84 54.18 3.76 53.42
CA LYS A 84 53.42 4.31 52.29
C LYS A 84 52.18 3.45 52.11
N PRO A 85 50.96 3.98 52.30
CA PRO A 85 49.77 3.18 52.13
C PRO A 85 49.79 2.60 50.72
N ARG A 86 49.58 1.28 50.60
CA ARG A 86 49.42 0.62 49.28
C ARG A 86 48.26 1.30 48.57
N GLU A 87 48.60 2.27 47.73
CA GLU A 87 47.65 2.94 46.88
C GLU A 87 47.14 1.90 45.88
N SER A 88 45.90 1.42 46.04
CA SER A 88 45.19 0.82 44.92
C SER A 88 45.00 1.94 43.89
N ARG A 89 45.95 2.04 42.96
CA ARG A 89 45.86 2.88 41.78
C ARG A 89 45.02 2.12 40.77
N LEU A 90 43.70 2.20 40.86
CA LEU A 90 42.98 2.33 39.60
C LEU A 90 43.59 3.58 38.96
N GLY A 91 44.45 3.39 37.96
CA GLY A 91 45.30 4.44 37.44
C GLY A 91 44.46 5.68 37.15
N LYS A 92 44.90 6.84 37.64
CA LYS A 92 44.27 8.15 37.38
C LYS A 92 43.75 8.33 35.94
N PRO A 93 44.39 7.82 34.86
CA PRO A 93 43.83 7.96 33.51
C PRO A 93 42.54 7.16 33.23
N LEU A 94 42.28 6.06 33.93
CA LEU A 94 41.15 5.17 33.62
C LEU A 94 39.76 5.84 33.76
N PRO A 95 39.44 6.58 34.84
CA PRO A 95 38.16 7.31 34.91
C PRO A 95 38.03 8.41 33.86
N PHE A 96 39.11 9.11 33.49
CA PHE A 96 39.07 10.09 32.42
C PHE A 96 38.88 9.44 31.05
N LEU A 97 39.53 8.31 30.81
CA LEU A 97 39.35 7.52 29.60
C LEU A 97 37.90 7.05 29.50
N ALA A 98 37.34 6.51 30.58
CA ALA A 98 35.92 6.11 30.64
C ALA A 98 34.97 7.31 30.43
N ALA A 99 35.26 8.45 31.05
CA ALA A 99 34.50 9.69 30.88
C ALA A 99 34.45 10.18 29.42
N PHE A 100 35.46 9.85 28.61
CA PHE A 100 35.50 10.20 27.20
C PHE A 100 34.93 9.09 26.29
N LEU A 101 35.29 7.83 26.54
CA LEU A 101 34.87 6.69 25.73
C LEU A 101 33.37 6.39 25.85
N VAL A 102 32.80 6.49 27.05
CA VAL A 102 31.40 6.15 27.30
C VAL A 102 30.43 7.06 26.51
N PRO A 103 30.56 8.39 26.51
CA PRO A 103 29.73 9.26 25.67
C PRO A 103 29.87 8.95 24.18
N ILE A 104 31.11 8.77 23.69
CA ILE A 104 31.37 8.52 22.26
C ILE A 104 30.74 7.20 21.82
N LEU A 105 30.95 6.14 22.62
CA LEU A 105 30.37 4.84 22.33
C LEU A 105 28.84 4.89 22.41
N GLY A 106 28.28 5.62 23.38
CA GLY A 106 26.83 5.82 23.50
C GLY A 106 26.23 6.52 22.28
N VAL A 107 26.86 7.59 21.80
CA VAL A 107 26.45 8.28 20.56
C VAL A 107 26.60 7.36 19.35
N ALA A 108 27.71 6.64 19.21
CA ALA A 108 27.94 5.73 18.09
C ALA A 108 26.89 4.59 18.05
N LEU A 109 26.60 3.98 19.20
CA LEU A 109 25.56 2.96 19.32
C LEU A 109 24.17 3.53 19.03
N TYR A 110 23.88 4.76 19.47
CA TYR A 110 22.62 5.43 19.15
C TYR A 110 22.51 5.78 17.67
N LEU A 111 23.57 6.21 17.00
CA LEU A 111 23.54 6.46 15.57
C LEU A 111 23.37 5.16 14.76
N HIS A 112 23.83 4.03 15.29
CA HIS A 112 23.70 2.73 14.63
C HIS A 112 22.34 2.04 14.88
N TYR A 113 21.83 2.09 16.11
CA TYR A 113 20.60 1.39 16.51
C TYR A 113 19.40 2.29 16.80
N GLY A 114 19.64 3.60 16.95
CA GLY A 114 18.60 4.57 17.25
C GLY A 114 17.66 4.78 16.08
N ALA A 115 16.47 5.27 16.41
CA ALA A 115 15.37 5.47 15.45
C ALA A 115 14.94 6.94 15.41
N ILE A 116 15.90 7.87 15.55
CA ILE A 116 15.63 9.31 15.61
C ILE A 116 14.80 9.77 14.39
N ASP A 117 15.14 9.28 13.20
CA ASP A 117 14.46 9.60 11.94
C ASP A 117 13.00 9.14 11.96
N LYS A 118 12.71 7.99 12.58
CA LYS A 118 11.35 7.45 12.71
C LYS A 118 10.51 8.32 13.65
N VAL A 119 11.09 8.77 14.77
CA VAL A 119 10.42 9.65 15.73
C VAL A 119 10.09 11.00 15.09
N GLU A 120 11.02 11.54 14.30
CA GLU A 120 10.81 12.78 13.55
C GLU A 120 9.69 12.63 12.52
N LEU A 121 9.72 11.55 11.75
CA LEU A 121 8.66 11.20 10.80
C LEU A 121 7.30 11.10 11.49
N THR A 122 7.20 10.38 12.62
CA THR A 122 5.95 10.27 13.40
C THR A 122 5.44 11.63 13.88
N ARG A 123 6.31 12.49 14.42
CA ARG A 123 5.92 13.85 14.84
C ARG A 123 5.42 14.69 13.68
N GLU A 124 6.05 14.56 12.52
CA GLU A 124 5.67 15.30 11.34
C GLU A 124 4.30 14.87 10.80
N PHE A 125 4.02 13.57 10.74
CA PHE A 125 2.68 13.06 10.39
C PHE A 125 1.62 13.37 11.46
N SER A 126 2.02 13.68 12.70
CA SER A 126 1.09 14.10 13.76
C SER A 126 0.52 15.50 13.53
N GLN A 127 1.20 16.32 12.72
CA GLN A 127 0.72 17.65 12.37
C GLN A 127 0.03 17.63 11.00
N PRO A 128 -1.11 18.34 10.84
CA PRO A 128 -1.76 18.44 9.54
C PRO A 128 -0.80 19.06 8.51
N PRO A 129 -0.81 18.58 7.26
CA PRO A 129 -0.02 19.19 6.19
C PRO A 129 -0.50 20.62 5.94
N VAL A 130 0.45 21.54 5.75
CA VAL A 130 0.16 22.95 5.45
C VAL A 130 -0.19 23.15 3.98
N SER A 131 0.33 22.29 3.10
CA SER A 131 0.07 22.31 1.66
C SER A 131 0.17 20.91 1.02
N MET A 132 -0.32 20.77 -0.20
CA MET A 132 -0.18 19.53 -0.99
C MET A 132 1.30 19.20 -1.30
N GLN A 133 2.12 20.23 -1.52
CA GLN A 133 3.57 20.08 -1.71
C GLN A 133 4.25 19.58 -0.44
N ASP A 134 3.86 20.10 0.73
CA ASP A 134 4.39 19.61 2.02
C ASP A 134 4.01 18.16 2.28
N MET A 135 2.76 17.78 1.99
CA MET A 135 2.33 16.38 2.08
C MET A 135 3.19 15.48 1.18
N THR A 136 3.50 15.91 -0.04
CA THR A 136 4.33 15.11 -0.95
C THR A 136 5.77 14.99 -0.47
N ARG A 137 6.38 16.08 0.02
CA ARG A 137 7.73 16.03 0.62
C ARG A 137 7.79 15.10 1.84
N ARG A 138 6.70 15.02 2.61
CA ARG A 138 6.57 14.08 3.73
C ARG A 138 6.48 12.63 3.26
N LEU A 139 5.69 12.37 2.22
CA LEU A 139 5.58 11.04 1.60
C LEU A 139 6.90 10.61 0.97
N GLU A 140 7.64 11.51 0.31
CA GLU A 140 8.98 11.24 -0.24
C GLU A 140 9.97 10.83 0.86
N ARG A 141 9.99 11.56 1.98
CA ARG A 141 10.82 11.19 3.14
C ARG A 141 10.39 9.88 3.79
N ALA A 142 9.08 9.63 3.90
CA ALA A 142 8.56 8.37 4.41
C ALA A 142 8.98 7.18 3.53
N ALA A 143 8.85 7.32 2.21
CA ALA A 143 9.28 6.30 1.25
C ALA A 143 10.80 6.10 1.25
N ALA A 144 11.60 7.14 1.50
CA ALA A 144 13.05 7.01 1.66
C ALA A 144 13.43 6.26 2.95
N ALA A 145 12.72 6.51 4.05
CA ALA A 145 12.94 5.83 5.33
C ALA A 145 12.44 4.37 5.32
N GLN A 146 11.43 4.07 4.50
CA GLN A 146 10.82 2.75 4.37
C GLN A 146 10.70 2.38 2.87
N PRO A 147 11.83 2.06 2.21
CA PRO A 147 11.87 1.79 0.77
C PRO A 147 11.04 0.58 0.33
N ASP A 148 10.77 -0.34 1.25
CA ASP A 148 10.11 -1.62 0.98
C ASP A 148 8.65 -1.64 1.45
N SER A 149 8.05 -0.49 1.79
CA SER A 149 6.61 -0.39 2.08
C SER A 149 5.83 -0.07 0.81
N PRO A 150 5.04 -1.03 0.27
CA PRO A 150 4.21 -0.77 -0.89
C PRO A 150 3.13 0.28 -0.64
N GLU A 151 2.58 0.34 0.57
CA GLU A 151 1.54 1.30 0.94
C GLU A 151 2.09 2.73 0.89
N GLY A 152 3.28 2.96 1.44
CA GLY A 152 3.94 4.27 1.38
C GLY A 152 4.22 4.71 -0.05
N LEU A 153 4.68 3.78 -0.90
CA LEU A 153 4.91 4.04 -2.31
C LEU A 153 3.61 4.29 -3.08
N TYR A 154 2.54 3.56 -2.80
CA TYR A 154 1.22 3.78 -3.41
C TYR A 154 0.71 5.21 -3.18
N PHE A 155 0.75 5.68 -1.92
CA PHE A 155 0.33 7.05 -1.61
C PHE A 155 1.24 8.10 -2.24
N LEU A 156 2.55 7.85 -2.33
CA LEU A 156 3.48 8.73 -3.03
C LEU A 156 3.16 8.80 -4.53
N GLY A 157 2.90 7.67 -5.19
CA GLY A 157 2.49 7.62 -6.60
C GLY A 157 1.20 8.43 -6.84
N ARG A 158 0.21 8.28 -5.96
CA ARG A 158 -1.01 9.09 -6.00
C ARG A 158 -0.78 10.59 -5.80
N ALA A 159 0.12 10.96 -4.89
CA ALA A 159 0.47 12.36 -4.67
C ALA A 159 1.16 12.97 -5.90
N TYR A 160 2.01 12.20 -6.59
CA TYR A 160 2.60 12.62 -7.87
C TYR A 160 1.55 12.78 -8.97
N MET A 161 0.58 11.87 -9.07
CA MET A 161 -0.54 12.02 -10.01
C MET A 161 -1.34 13.30 -9.75
N ALA A 162 -1.61 13.63 -8.48
CA ALA A 162 -2.34 14.84 -8.11
C ALA A 162 -1.58 16.16 -8.38
N GLN A 163 -0.28 16.08 -8.69
CA GLN A 163 0.58 17.21 -9.04
C GLN A 163 0.98 17.22 -10.52
N ASP A 164 0.29 16.46 -11.36
CA ASP A 164 0.61 16.28 -12.78
C ASP A 164 2.01 15.69 -13.05
N ARG A 165 2.68 15.14 -12.02
CA ARG A 165 4.00 14.49 -12.11
C ARG A 165 3.87 13.02 -12.52
N SER A 166 3.19 12.78 -13.64
CA SER A 166 2.79 11.44 -14.09
C SER A 166 3.99 10.51 -14.37
N ALA A 167 5.10 11.05 -14.88
CA ALA A 167 6.32 10.27 -15.14
C ALA A 167 6.98 9.75 -13.85
N ASP A 168 6.94 10.54 -12.77
CA ASP A 168 7.44 10.10 -11.46
C ASP A 168 6.48 9.08 -10.85
N ALA A 169 5.17 9.34 -10.95
CA ALA A 169 4.14 8.40 -10.50
C ALA A 169 4.27 7.03 -11.17
N ALA A 170 4.51 6.98 -12.48
CA ALA A 170 4.65 5.72 -13.21
C ALA A 170 5.81 4.86 -12.70
N LYS A 171 6.96 5.49 -12.38
CA LYS A 171 8.11 4.80 -11.77
C LYS A 171 7.80 4.29 -10.37
N ILE A 172 7.08 5.08 -9.58
CA ILE A 172 6.71 4.68 -8.22
C ILE A 172 5.71 3.53 -8.25
N PHE A 173 4.66 3.58 -9.09
CA PHE A 173 3.70 2.49 -9.20
C PHE A 173 4.31 1.21 -9.77
N GLU A 174 5.25 1.30 -10.71
CA GLU A 174 6.03 0.14 -11.17
C GLU A 174 6.75 -0.55 -10.01
N ARG A 175 7.39 0.23 -9.13
CA ARG A 175 8.04 -0.30 -7.93
C ARG A 175 7.03 -0.87 -6.93
N THR A 176 5.91 -0.19 -6.71
CA THR A 176 4.83 -0.67 -5.83
C THR A 176 4.32 -2.03 -6.29
N VAL A 177 4.07 -2.20 -7.60
CA VAL A 177 3.64 -3.47 -8.21
C VAL A 177 4.69 -4.56 -8.04
N ALA A 178 5.99 -4.22 -8.13
CA ALA A 178 7.06 -5.17 -7.91
C ALA A 178 7.13 -5.69 -6.45
N LEU A 179 6.76 -4.86 -5.47
CA LEU A 179 6.81 -5.19 -4.04
C LEU A 179 5.53 -5.83 -3.50
N ALA A 180 4.35 -5.28 -3.83
CA ALA A 180 3.05 -5.77 -3.36
C ALA A 180 2.47 -6.89 -4.24
N GLY A 181 3.12 -7.21 -5.35
CA GLY A 181 2.61 -8.09 -6.39
C GLY A 181 1.68 -7.37 -7.38
N ARG A 182 1.39 -8.07 -8.48
CA ARG A 182 0.65 -7.56 -9.64
C ARG A 182 -0.87 -7.57 -9.42
N GLN A 183 -1.33 -6.87 -8.40
CA GLN A 183 -2.75 -6.75 -8.08
C GLN A 183 -3.48 -5.90 -9.14
N PRO A 184 -4.74 -6.20 -9.50
CA PRO A 184 -5.47 -5.49 -10.56
C PRO A 184 -5.50 -3.98 -10.38
N GLU A 185 -5.82 -3.50 -9.16
CA GLU A 185 -5.90 -2.07 -8.87
C GLU A 185 -4.54 -1.36 -9.11
N LEU A 186 -3.44 -1.96 -8.64
CA LEU A 186 -2.10 -1.39 -8.80
C LEU A 186 -1.66 -1.37 -10.28
N LEU A 187 -2.02 -2.41 -11.05
CA LEU A 187 -1.79 -2.43 -12.49
C LEU A 187 -2.58 -1.33 -13.20
N GLY A 188 -3.84 -1.09 -12.81
CA GLY A 188 -4.67 -0.01 -13.32
C GLY A 188 -4.07 1.38 -13.03
N GLN A 189 -3.63 1.61 -11.79
CA GLN A 189 -2.95 2.86 -11.40
C GLN A 189 -1.63 3.07 -12.15
N TRP A 190 -0.84 2.02 -12.33
CA TRP A 190 0.39 2.09 -13.11
C TRP A 190 0.10 2.39 -14.59
N ALA A 191 -0.88 1.72 -15.18
CA ALA A 191 -1.31 1.97 -16.55
C ALA A 191 -1.76 3.43 -16.73
N GLN A 192 -2.53 3.96 -15.79
CA GLN A 192 -2.96 5.36 -15.81
C GLN A 192 -1.77 6.31 -15.76
N ALA A 193 -0.88 6.15 -14.79
CA ALA A 193 0.30 7.00 -14.66
C ALA A 193 1.19 6.94 -15.91
N GLN A 194 1.38 5.74 -16.47
CA GLN A 194 2.14 5.55 -17.71
C GLN A 194 1.46 6.24 -18.90
N TYR A 195 0.14 6.14 -19.03
CA TYR A 195 -0.61 6.82 -20.11
C TYR A 195 -0.43 8.34 -20.06
N PHE A 196 -0.53 8.95 -18.88
CA PHE A 196 -0.29 10.39 -18.75
C PHE A 196 1.18 10.76 -18.92
N ALA A 197 2.12 9.91 -18.47
CA ALA A 197 3.55 10.09 -18.72
C ALA A 197 3.90 10.06 -20.21
N ASP A 198 3.19 9.24 -20.98
CA ASP A 198 3.31 9.10 -22.44
C ASP A 198 2.51 10.20 -23.18
N ASN A 199 2.22 11.35 -22.55
CA ASN A 199 1.43 12.46 -23.11
C ASN A 199 0.05 12.02 -23.63
N LYS A 200 -0.61 11.08 -22.93
CA LYS A 200 -1.91 10.51 -23.30
C LYS A 200 -1.88 9.75 -24.63
N GLN A 201 -0.71 9.25 -25.04
CA GLN A 201 -0.61 8.36 -26.18
C GLN A 201 -0.79 6.91 -25.71
N TRP A 202 -1.66 6.17 -26.40
CA TRP A 202 -1.84 4.76 -26.12
C TRP A 202 -0.62 3.95 -26.55
N SER A 203 0.10 3.37 -25.59
CA SER A 203 1.31 2.59 -25.85
C SER A 203 1.08 1.08 -25.62
N PRO A 204 1.89 0.20 -26.25
CA PRO A 204 1.80 -1.25 -26.00
C PRO A 204 1.98 -1.63 -24.53
N LYS A 205 2.74 -0.84 -23.77
CA LYS A 205 2.91 -1.03 -22.32
C LYS A 205 1.60 -0.78 -21.57
N VAL A 206 0.90 0.32 -21.86
CA VAL A 206 -0.41 0.64 -21.26
C VAL A 206 -1.44 -0.43 -21.62
N GLN A 207 -1.45 -0.91 -22.88
CA GLN A 207 -2.30 -2.01 -23.32
C GLN A 207 -2.03 -3.29 -22.48
N ALA A 208 -0.77 -3.71 -22.36
CA ALA A 208 -0.42 -4.91 -21.62
C ALA A 208 -0.82 -4.83 -20.13
N LEU A 209 -0.67 -3.66 -19.50
CA LEU A 209 -1.06 -3.44 -18.11
C LEU A 209 -2.57 -3.51 -17.91
N THR A 210 -3.35 -2.86 -18.79
CA THR A 210 -4.81 -2.87 -18.69
C THR A 210 -5.40 -4.25 -19.03
N ASP A 211 -4.83 -4.97 -20.00
CA ASP A 211 -5.22 -6.35 -20.32
C ASP A 211 -4.96 -7.30 -19.15
N GLU A 212 -3.80 -7.18 -18.49
CA GLU A 212 -3.49 -7.99 -17.32
C GLU A 212 -4.41 -7.65 -16.14
N ALA A 213 -4.65 -6.36 -15.88
CA ALA A 213 -5.57 -5.93 -14.82
C ALA A 213 -6.97 -6.50 -15.04
N LEU A 214 -7.54 -6.39 -16.24
CA LEU A 214 -8.87 -6.90 -16.55
C LEU A 214 -8.96 -8.43 -16.63
N LYS A 215 -7.85 -9.11 -16.91
CA LYS A 215 -7.77 -10.57 -16.83
C LYS A 215 -7.87 -11.05 -15.39
N LEU A 216 -7.26 -10.33 -14.46
CA LEU A 216 -7.28 -10.66 -13.03
C LEU A 216 -8.59 -10.20 -12.36
N ASP A 217 -9.09 -9.02 -12.72
CA ASP A 217 -10.38 -8.50 -12.30
C ASP A 217 -11.12 -7.82 -13.47
N PRO A 218 -12.14 -8.48 -14.04
CA PRO A 218 -12.95 -7.90 -15.13
C PRO A 218 -13.70 -6.61 -14.76
N LYS A 219 -13.72 -6.23 -13.48
CA LYS A 219 -14.41 -5.03 -12.94
C LYS A 219 -13.43 -3.91 -12.56
N GLU A 220 -12.13 -4.04 -12.84
CA GLU A 220 -11.15 -3.03 -12.45
C GLU A 220 -11.46 -1.67 -13.10
N VAL A 221 -11.74 -0.68 -12.25
CA VAL A 221 -12.35 0.60 -12.60
C VAL A 221 -11.43 1.45 -13.50
N THR A 222 -10.13 1.50 -13.17
CA THR A 222 -9.17 2.38 -13.81
C THR A 222 -8.89 1.94 -15.26
N SER A 223 -8.69 0.65 -15.46
CA SER A 223 -8.43 0.03 -16.76
C SER A 223 -9.64 0.10 -17.67
N LEU A 224 -10.86 -0.12 -17.14
CA LEU A 224 -12.10 0.08 -17.91
C LEU A 224 -12.21 1.53 -18.40
N GLY A 225 -11.88 2.51 -17.55
CA GLY A 225 -11.90 3.93 -17.92
C GLY A 225 -10.90 4.25 -19.04
N LEU A 226 -9.65 3.82 -18.89
CA LEU A 226 -8.57 4.03 -19.86
C LEU A 226 -8.85 3.36 -21.21
N LEU A 227 -9.31 2.10 -21.20
CA LEU A 227 -9.65 1.37 -22.43
C LEU A 227 -10.83 2.02 -23.15
N GLY A 228 -11.82 2.54 -22.43
CA GLY A 228 -12.91 3.29 -23.04
C GLY A 228 -12.43 4.57 -23.73
N ILE A 229 -11.48 5.30 -23.13
CA ILE A 229 -10.84 6.47 -23.75
C ILE A 229 -10.08 6.06 -25.02
N ALA A 230 -9.24 5.02 -24.94
CA ALA A 230 -8.47 4.54 -26.08
C ALA A 230 -9.32 3.98 -27.22
N ALA A 231 -10.44 3.34 -26.89
CA ALA A 231 -11.42 2.88 -27.86
C ALA A 231 -12.09 4.07 -28.56
N PHE A 232 -12.50 5.10 -27.81
CA PHE A 232 -13.13 6.30 -28.35
C PHE A 232 -12.17 7.06 -29.27
N GLU A 233 -10.94 7.31 -28.85
CA GLU A 233 -9.92 7.99 -29.66
C GLU A 233 -9.55 7.19 -30.91
N GLY A 234 -9.54 5.86 -30.81
CA GLY A 234 -9.38 4.95 -31.94
C GLY A 234 -10.63 4.78 -32.82
N GLN A 235 -11.68 5.58 -32.63
CA GLN A 235 -12.97 5.52 -33.35
C GLN A 235 -13.74 4.18 -33.21
N ARG A 236 -13.37 3.37 -32.23
CA ARG A 236 -14.06 2.12 -31.85
C ARG A 236 -15.16 2.44 -30.86
N TYR A 237 -16.14 3.21 -31.30
CA TYR A 237 -17.14 3.80 -30.41
C TYR A 237 -18.01 2.77 -29.67
N GLN A 238 -18.34 1.64 -30.29
CA GLN A 238 -19.08 0.57 -29.61
C GLN A 238 -18.27 -0.02 -28.45
N GLU A 239 -16.98 -0.29 -28.64
CA GLU A 239 -16.11 -0.78 -27.57
C GLU A 239 -15.99 0.24 -26.43
N ALA A 240 -15.89 1.54 -26.76
CA ALA A 240 -15.88 2.61 -25.77
C ALA A 240 -17.15 2.61 -24.90
N ILE A 241 -18.32 2.50 -25.54
CA ILE A 241 -19.62 2.38 -24.86
C ILE A 241 -19.64 1.15 -23.95
N ASP A 242 -19.14 0.01 -24.43
CA ASP A 242 -19.14 -1.24 -23.66
C ASP A 242 -18.25 -1.15 -22.41
N TYR A 243 -17.03 -0.61 -22.53
CA TYR A 243 -16.12 -0.40 -21.40
C TYR A 243 -16.70 0.58 -20.38
N TRP A 244 -17.23 1.71 -20.84
CA TRP A 244 -17.81 2.72 -19.96
C TRP A 244 -19.10 2.26 -19.29
N ASN A 245 -19.94 1.45 -19.95
CA ASN A 245 -21.09 0.82 -19.30
C ASN A 245 -20.68 -0.15 -18.19
N ARG A 246 -19.64 -0.97 -18.43
CA ARG A 246 -19.10 -1.87 -17.40
C ARG A 246 -18.56 -1.10 -16.21
N LEU A 247 -17.86 0.01 -16.46
CA LEU A 247 -17.38 0.94 -15.44
C LEU A 247 -18.54 1.57 -14.67
N LEU A 248 -19.55 2.08 -15.35
CA LEU A 248 -20.74 2.71 -14.74
C LEU A 248 -21.49 1.75 -13.81
N ALA A 249 -21.47 0.45 -14.10
CA ALA A 249 -22.04 -0.59 -13.26
C ALA A 249 -21.23 -0.88 -11.98
N GLN A 250 -19.96 -0.44 -11.89
CA GLN A 250 -19.14 -0.57 -10.68
C GLN A 250 -19.23 0.64 -9.76
N LEU A 251 -19.62 1.81 -10.28
CA LEU A 251 -19.73 3.03 -9.49
C LEU A 251 -20.98 3.03 -8.62
N ALA A 252 -20.91 3.71 -7.46
CA ALA A 252 -22.08 3.96 -6.62
C ALA A 252 -23.09 4.87 -7.36
N PRO A 253 -24.41 4.76 -7.10
CA PRO A 253 -25.43 5.59 -7.76
C PRO A 253 -25.23 7.10 -7.61
N GLU A 254 -24.70 7.53 -6.47
CA GLU A 254 -24.45 8.94 -6.10
C GLU A 254 -23.07 9.47 -6.52
N ASP A 255 -22.23 8.66 -7.20
CA ASP A 255 -20.90 9.11 -7.64
C ASP A 255 -21.01 10.16 -8.76
N ASN A 256 -20.42 11.34 -8.53
CA ASN A 256 -20.40 12.44 -9.49
C ASN A 256 -19.79 12.04 -10.85
N SER A 257 -18.87 11.07 -10.86
CA SER A 257 -18.19 10.57 -12.07
C SER A 257 -19.17 9.91 -13.04
N ARG A 258 -20.33 9.42 -12.58
CA ARG A 258 -21.36 8.82 -13.43
C ARG A 258 -21.85 9.77 -14.50
N VAL A 259 -22.00 11.06 -14.18
CA VAL A 259 -22.51 12.06 -15.12
C VAL A 259 -21.52 12.28 -16.26
N ALA A 260 -20.23 12.42 -15.92
CA ALA A 260 -19.17 12.56 -16.92
C ALA A 260 -19.05 11.31 -17.80
N LEU A 261 -19.20 10.12 -17.21
CA LEU A 261 -19.14 8.85 -17.91
C LEU A 261 -20.34 8.67 -18.86
N GLN A 262 -21.55 9.02 -18.41
CA GLN A 262 -22.75 9.01 -19.24
C GLN A 262 -22.61 9.96 -20.43
N GLY A 263 -22.12 11.18 -20.21
CA GLY A 263 -21.83 12.11 -21.30
C GLY A 263 -20.76 11.61 -22.28
N GLY A 264 -19.80 10.79 -21.80
CA GLY A 264 -18.88 10.05 -22.66
C GLY A 264 -19.59 9.02 -23.54
N ILE A 265 -20.43 8.18 -22.93
CA ILE A 265 -21.24 7.15 -23.60
C ILE A 265 -22.15 7.77 -24.65
N ASP A 266 -22.85 8.86 -24.33
CA ASP A 266 -23.77 9.54 -25.24
C ASP A 266 -23.04 10.11 -26.46
N ARG A 267 -21.87 10.72 -26.26
CA ARG A 267 -21.02 11.21 -27.36
C ARG A 267 -20.48 10.07 -28.23
N ALA A 268 -20.08 8.96 -27.63
CA ALA A 268 -19.67 7.78 -28.39
C ALA A 268 -20.84 7.22 -29.21
N ALA A 269 -22.04 7.19 -28.64
CA ALA A 269 -23.24 6.75 -29.34
C ALA A 269 -23.60 7.66 -30.52
N GLU A 270 -23.46 8.98 -30.37
CA GLU A 270 -23.65 9.94 -31.45
C GLU A 270 -22.62 9.73 -32.57
N LYS A 271 -21.33 9.63 -32.22
CA LYS A 271 -20.26 9.37 -33.18
C LYS A 271 -20.41 8.02 -33.90
N LEU A 272 -20.90 7.00 -33.19
CA LEU A 272 -21.22 5.71 -33.78
C LEU A 272 -22.34 5.83 -34.84
N LYS A 273 -23.39 6.62 -34.53
CA LYS A 273 -24.49 6.90 -35.47
C LYS A 273 -24.05 7.72 -36.68
N GLU A 274 -23.20 8.73 -36.48
CA GLU A 274 -22.60 9.51 -37.57
C GLU A 274 -21.81 8.61 -38.53
N ASN A 275 -21.13 7.60 -38.00
CA ASN A 275 -20.38 6.61 -38.78
C ASN A 275 -21.26 5.48 -39.35
N GLY A 276 -22.59 5.61 -39.28
CA GLY A 276 -23.54 4.62 -39.83
C GLY A 276 -23.74 3.37 -38.96
N GLY A 277 -23.18 3.34 -37.75
CA GLY A 277 -23.41 2.28 -36.76
C GLY A 277 -24.61 2.59 -35.86
N SER A 278 -25.21 1.57 -35.25
CA SER A 278 -26.16 1.74 -34.16
C SER A 278 -25.53 1.22 -32.87
N VAL A 279 -25.89 1.81 -31.72
CA VAL A 279 -25.48 1.27 -30.43
C VAL A 279 -26.09 -0.12 -30.29
N ALA A 280 -25.25 -1.14 -30.22
CA ALA A 280 -25.70 -2.52 -30.06
C ALA A 280 -26.34 -2.68 -28.67
N GLN A 281 -27.67 -2.61 -28.59
CA GLN A 281 -28.38 -3.12 -27.43
C GLN A 281 -28.24 -4.64 -27.43
N LYS A 282 -27.82 -5.24 -26.30
CA LYS A 282 -27.85 -6.70 -26.13
C LYS A 282 -29.28 -7.19 -26.35
N ALA A 283 -29.56 -7.65 -27.55
CA ALA A 283 -30.87 -8.10 -27.93
C ALA A 283 -31.04 -9.53 -27.40
N VAL A 284 -31.98 -9.69 -26.45
CA VAL A 284 -32.34 -10.98 -25.87
C VAL A 284 -33.85 -11.13 -25.97
N ILE A 285 -34.30 -12.06 -26.80
CA ILE A 285 -35.72 -12.34 -27.03
C ILE A 285 -36.10 -13.62 -26.29
N LYS A 286 -37.11 -13.53 -25.42
CA LYS A 286 -37.67 -14.69 -24.71
C LYS A 286 -38.80 -15.29 -25.55
N VAL A 287 -38.72 -16.59 -25.84
CA VAL A 287 -39.68 -17.29 -26.69
C VAL A 287 -40.20 -18.52 -25.96
N ARG A 288 -41.53 -18.60 -25.77
CA ARG A 288 -42.22 -19.80 -25.30
C ARG A 288 -42.73 -20.60 -26.49
N VAL A 289 -42.19 -21.79 -26.68
CA VAL A 289 -42.53 -22.67 -27.80
C VAL A 289 -43.48 -23.76 -27.34
N ASP A 290 -44.57 -23.96 -28.08
CA ASP A 290 -45.57 -25.03 -27.87
C ASP A 290 -45.93 -25.70 -29.21
N LEU A 291 -46.65 -26.81 -29.13
CA LEU A 291 -47.10 -27.60 -30.27
C LEU A 291 -48.63 -27.52 -30.39
N SER A 292 -49.14 -27.43 -31.61
CA SER A 292 -50.57 -27.60 -31.88
C SER A 292 -51.01 -29.05 -31.59
N SER A 293 -52.31 -29.28 -31.44
CA SER A 293 -52.86 -30.62 -31.21
C SER A 293 -52.53 -31.59 -32.35
N GLU A 294 -52.53 -31.12 -33.60
CA GLU A 294 -52.19 -31.91 -34.77
C GLU A 294 -50.70 -32.32 -34.77
N VAL A 295 -49.81 -31.40 -34.41
CA VAL A 295 -48.36 -31.68 -34.35
C VAL A 295 -48.05 -32.63 -33.19
N LYS A 296 -48.69 -32.46 -32.02
CA LYS A 296 -48.56 -33.37 -30.88
C LYS A 296 -48.92 -34.82 -31.22
N ALA A 297 -49.86 -35.03 -32.15
CA ALA A 297 -50.26 -36.36 -32.57
C ALA A 297 -49.28 -37.04 -33.56
N ASN A 298 -48.44 -36.27 -34.26
CA ASN A 298 -47.60 -36.77 -35.37
C ASN A 298 -46.09 -36.65 -35.12
N ALA A 299 -45.66 -35.80 -34.20
CA ALA A 299 -44.25 -35.63 -33.83
C ALA A 299 -43.83 -36.69 -32.80
N LEU A 300 -42.61 -37.22 -32.94
CA LEU A 300 -42.04 -38.15 -31.97
C LEU A 300 -41.35 -37.36 -30.85
N PRO A 301 -41.37 -37.84 -29.59
CA PRO A 301 -40.69 -37.16 -28.48
C PRO A 301 -39.18 -36.93 -28.71
N SER A 302 -38.54 -37.78 -29.51
CA SER A 302 -37.12 -37.70 -29.87
C SER A 302 -36.83 -36.78 -31.07
N ASP A 303 -37.85 -36.27 -31.77
CA ASP A 303 -37.63 -35.38 -32.91
C ASP A 303 -36.95 -34.08 -32.43
N SER A 304 -36.01 -33.56 -33.22
CA SER A 304 -35.26 -32.36 -32.86
C SER A 304 -36.04 -31.10 -33.21
N VAL A 305 -36.06 -30.13 -32.29
CA VAL A 305 -36.70 -28.83 -32.47
C VAL A 305 -35.63 -27.75 -32.53
N PHE A 306 -35.53 -27.06 -33.68
CA PHE A 306 -34.65 -25.93 -33.89
C PHE A 306 -35.44 -24.64 -33.70
N ILE A 307 -35.09 -23.89 -32.67
CA ILE A 307 -35.71 -22.59 -32.34
C ILE A 307 -34.69 -21.52 -32.69
N PHE A 308 -35.00 -20.65 -33.64
CA PHE A 308 -34.06 -19.66 -34.12
C PHE A 308 -34.73 -18.34 -34.51
N ALA A 309 -33.94 -17.27 -34.47
CA ALA A 309 -34.31 -15.96 -34.99
C ALA A 309 -33.60 -15.72 -36.33
N ARG A 310 -34.31 -15.18 -37.31
CA ARG A 310 -33.74 -14.73 -38.60
C ARG A 310 -34.10 -13.28 -38.87
N ALA A 311 -33.27 -12.57 -39.61
CA ALA A 311 -33.58 -11.22 -40.08
C ALA A 311 -34.79 -11.25 -41.02
N VAL A 312 -35.70 -10.26 -40.90
CA VAL A 312 -36.78 -10.07 -41.87
C VAL A 312 -36.22 -9.59 -43.21
N ASN A 313 -35.29 -8.61 -43.13
CA ASN A 313 -34.53 -8.07 -44.25
C ASN A 313 -33.05 -8.41 -44.03
N GLY A 314 -32.57 -9.51 -44.62
CA GLY A 314 -31.19 -9.95 -44.45
C GLY A 314 -30.92 -11.33 -45.05
N PRO A 315 -29.71 -11.89 -44.85
CA PRO A 315 -29.38 -13.23 -45.32
C PRO A 315 -30.29 -14.29 -44.66
N PRO A 316 -30.59 -15.41 -45.33
CA PRO A 316 -31.51 -16.43 -44.83
C PRO A 316 -30.96 -17.24 -43.63
N ALA A 317 -29.71 -16.98 -43.23
CA ALA A 317 -29.06 -17.66 -42.13
C ALA A 317 -29.65 -17.23 -40.76
N PRO A 318 -29.71 -18.14 -39.78
CA PRO A 318 -30.17 -17.80 -38.43
C PRO A 318 -29.16 -16.89 -37.71
N LEU A 319 -29.68 -15.87 -37.02
CA LEU A 319 -28.92 -14.93 -36.21
C LEU A 319 -28.61 -15.48 -34.81
N ALA A 320 -29.52 -16.29 -34.28
CA ALA A 320 -29.40 -16.97 -33.00
C ALA A 320 -30.19 -18.27 -33.08
N ALA A 321 -29.64 -19.39 -32.62
CA ALA A 321 -30.30 -20.69 -32.71
C ALA A 321 -30.08 -21.56 -31.47
N LYS A 322 -31.11 -22.30 -31.08
CA LYS A 322 -31.07 -23.33 -30.05
C LYS A 322 -31.71 -24.61 -30.55
N ARG A 323 -31.17 -25.74 -30.12
CA ARG A 323 -31.69 -27.07 -30.41
C ARG A 323 -32.21 -27.69 -29.12
N VAL A 324 -33.45 -28.14 -29.14
CA VAL A 324 -34.11 -28.92 -28.07
C VAL A 324 -34.79 -30.13 -28.69
N SER A 325 -35.45 -30.96 -27.89
CA SER A 325 -36.28 -32.09 -28.33
C SER A 325 -37.77 -31.80 -28.15
N VAL A 326 -38.63 -32.53 -28.89
CA VAL A 326 -40.10 -32.44 -28.75
C VAL A 326 -40.56 -32.76 -27.33
N ALA A 327 -39.88 -33.68 -26.63
CA ALA A 327 -40.18 -34.05 -25.25
C ALA A 327 -40.03 -32.90 -24.24
N GLU A 328 -39.26 -31.86 -24.57
CA GLU A 328 -39.04 -30.70 -23.70
C GLU A 328 -40.13 -29.63 -23.84
N LEU A 329 -41.04 -29.75 -24.83
CA LEU A 329 -42.08 -28.76 -25.09
C LEU A 329 -43.31 -28.98 -24.19
N PRO A 330 -43.96 -27.90 -23.67
CA PRO A 330 -43.65 -26.49 -23.94
C PRO A 330 -42.48 -25.94 -23.09
N ILE A 331 -41.56 -25.21 -23.74
CA ILE A 331 -40.36 -24.63 -23.12
C ILE A 331 -40.28 -23.12 -23.36
N THR A 332 -39.63 -22.39 -22.45
CA THR A 332 -39.24 -20.99 -22.67
C THR A 332 -37.72 -20.92 -22.88
N VAL A 333 -37.29 -20.37 -24.01
CA VAL A 333 -35.87 -20.17 -24.34
C VAL A 333 -35.56 -18.69 -24.52
N GLU A 334 -34.33 -18.30 -24.18
CA GLU A 334 -33.79 -16.98 -24.50
C GLU A 334 -32.89 -17.10 -25.72
N LEU A 335 -33.10 -16.25 -26.73
CA LEU A 335 -32.26 -16.12 -27.90
C LEU A 335 -31.57 -14.75 -27.87
N GLY A 336 -30.25 -14.72 -27.88
CA GLY A 336 -29.50 -13.47 -27.96
C GLY A 336 -28.19 -13.57 -28.73
N ASP A 337 -27.41 -12.51 -28.71
CA ASP A 337 -26.15 -12.41 -29.47
C ASP A 337 -25.10 -13.47 -29.10
N SER A 338 -25.18 -14.06 -27.90
CA SER A 338 -24.32 -15.17 -27.48
C SER A 338 -24.63 -16.48 -28.19
N ASP A 339 -25.85 -16.61 -28.74
CA ASP A 339 -26.30 -17.79 -29.48
C ASP A 339 -26.04 -17.64 -30.99
N ALA A 340 -25.34 -16.59 -31.41
CA ALA A 340 -25.00 -16.34 -32.81
C ALA A 340 -23.89 -17.28 -33.28
N MET A 341 -24.15 -18.00 -34.39
CA MET A 341 -23.16 -18.91 -34.99
C MET A 341 -22.05 -18.18 -35.74
N MET A 342 -22.29 -16.91 -36.13
CA MET A 342 -21.34 -16.07 -36.84
C MET A 342 -21.18 -14.74 -36.10
N PRO A 343 -19.95 -14.27 -35.81
CA PRO A 343 -19.72 -13.03 -35.06
C PRO A 343 -20.33 -11.76 -35.69
N GLN A 344 -20.54 -11.79 -37.02
CA GLN A 344 -21.04 -10.69 -37.85
C GLN A 344 -22.59 -10.68 -37.91
N LEU A 345 -23.25 -11.82 -37.68
CA LEU A 345 -24.70 -12.00 -37.79
C LEU A 345 -25.36 -12.10 -36.42
N LYS A 346 -25.18 -11.06 -35.60
CA LYS A 346 -25.78 -10.96 -34.27
C LYS A 346 -27.23 -10.51 -34.37
N LEU A 347 -28.03 -10.88 -33.37
CA LEU A 347 -29.45 -10.53 -33.29
C LEU A 347 -29.64 -9.01 -33.12
N SER A 348 -28.74 -8.36 -32.38
CA SER A 348 -28.71 -6.91 -32.17
C SER A 348 -28.40 -6.07 -33.41
N ASN A 349 -27.82 -6.66 -34.47
CA ASN A 349 -27.47 -5.93 -35.68
C ASN A 349 -28.67 -5.69 -36.62
N PHE A 350 -29.83 -6.29 -36.35
CA PHE A 350 -31.01 -6.20 -37.20
C PHE A 350 -32.16 -5.56 -36.44
N ALA A 351 -32.88 -4.63 -37.08
CA ALA A 351 -34.00 -3.93 -36.45
C ALA A 351 -35.20 -4.85 -36.21
N GLU A 352 -35.50 -5.72 -37.18
CA GLU A 352 -36.63 -6.65 -37.14
C GLU A 352 -36.18 -8.09 -37.41
N VAL A 353 -36.75 -9.00 -36.63
CA VAL A 353 -36.50 -10.44 -36.73
C VAL A 353 -37.82 -11.21 -36.76
N GLN A 354 -37.76 -12.42 -37.30
CA GLN A 354 -38.83 -13.39 -37.25
C GLN A 354 -38.36 -14.62 -36.49
N LEU A 355 -39.15 -15.06 -35.51
CA LEU A 355 -38.89 -16.28 -34.78
C LEU A 355 -39.45 -17.46 -35.56
N VAL A 356 -38.66 -18.52 -35.62
CA VAL A 356 -39.02 -19.76 -36.30
C VAL A 356 -38.68 -20.93 -35.40
N ALA A 357 -39.62 -21.85 -35.26
CA ALA A 357 -39.41 -23.13 -34.60
C ALA A 357 -39.73 -24.24 -35.59
N ARG A 358 -38.77 -25.15 -35.79
CA ARG A 358 -38.87 -26.22 -36.80
C ARG A 358 -38.61 -27.57 -36.14
N ILE A 359 -39.47 -28.54 -36.40
CA ILE A 359 -39.25 -29.94 -36.03
C ILE A 359 -38.59 -30.65 -37.20
N SER A 360 -37.49 -31.36 -36.94
CA SER A 360 -36.78 -32.18 -37.92
C SER A 360 -36.45 -33.54 -37.31
N ARG A 361 -37.06 -34.59 -37.84
CA ARG A 361 -36.73 -35.99 -37.48
C ARG A 361 -35.34 -36.38 -37.93
N ALA A 362 -34.92 -35.90 -39.10
CA ALA A 362 -33.57 -36.12 -39.63
C ALA A 362 -32.49 -35.30 -38.90
N GLY A 363 -32.87 -34.43 -37.94
CA GLY A 363 -31.95 -33.59 -37.19
C GLY A 363 -31.32 -32.47 -38.01
N GLN A 364 -31.95 -32.06 -39.11
CA GLN A 364 -31.47 -31.01 -40.00
C GLN A 364 -32.11 -29.66 -39.63
N PRO A 365 -31.32 -28.58 -39.42
CA PRO A 365 -31.87 -27.28 -39.06
C PRO A 365 -32.56 -26.57 -40.24
N THR A 366 -32.25 -26.95 -41.48
CA THR A 366 -32.73 -26.30 -42.71
C THR A 366 -33.99 -26.92 -43.29
N ALA A 367 -34.31 -28.16 -42.94
CA ALA A 367 -35.46 -28.91 -43.44
C ALA A 367 -36.10 -29.72 -42.31
N GLY A 368 -37.42 -29.72 -42.25
CA GLY A 368 -38.19 -30.40 -41.22
C GLY A 368 -39.56 -30.86 -41.69
N GLU A 369 -40.32 -31.45 -40.78
CA GLU A 369 -41.70 -31.89 -41.03
C GLU A 369 -42.72 -30.81 -40.64
N TRP A 370 -42.41 -30.05 -39.58
CA TRP A 370 -43.33 -29.06 -39.00
C TRP A 370 -42.62 -27.74 -38.71
N ILE A 371 -43.32 -26.64 -38.88
CA ILE A 371 -42.80 -25.29 -38.67
C ILE A 371 -43.85 -24.38 -38.01
N GLY A 372 -43.38 -23.54 -37.08
CA GLY A 372 -44.10 -22.40 -36.54
C GLY A 372 -43.34 -21.12 -36.83
N ARG A 373 -44.04 -20.03 -37.16
CA ARG A 373 -43.42 -18.72 -37.43
C ARG A 373 -44.17 -17.62 -36.69
N SER A 374 -43.43 -16.70 -36.06
CA SER A 374 -44.03 -15.49 -35.51
C SER A 374 -44.30 -14.45 -36.60
N GLN A 375 -45.06 -13.41 -36.26
CA GLN A 375 -45.00 -12.14 -36.99
C GLN A 375 -43.60 -11.51 -36.83
N PRO A 376 -43.18 -10.63 -37.77
CA PRO A 376 -42.03 -9.75 -37.56
C PRO A 376 -42.13 -9.03 -36.21
N LEU A 377 -41.02 -8.99 -35.48
CA LEU A 377 -40.90 -8.25 -34.22
C LEU A 377 -39.56 -7.54 -34.12
N ALA A 378 -39.53 -6.44 -33.38
CA ALA A 378 -38.32 -5.68 -33.15
C ALA A 378 -37.31 -6.52 -32.34
N SER A 379 -36.04 -6.49 -32.70
CA SER A 379 -34.97 -7.21 -31.98
C SER A 379 -34.82 -6.77 -30.52
N THR A 380 -35.32 -5.57 -30.19
CA THR A 380 -35.34 -4.99 -28.85
C THR A 380 -36.54 -5.41 -28.00
N THR A 381 -37.39 -6.32 -28.50
CA THR A 381 -38.58 -6.78 -27.78
C THR A 381 -38.22 -7.53 -26.49
N THR A 382 -38.71 -7.05 -25.36
CA THR A 382 -38.48 -7.65 -24.03
C THR A 382 -39.60 -8.56 -23.56
N ALA A 383 -40.81 -8.41 -24.13
CA ALA A 383 -41.96 -9.26 -23.79
C ALA A 383 -41.78 -10.69 -24.32
N THR A 384 -42.16 -11.69 -23.52
CA THR A 384 -42.10 -13.10 -23.93
C THR A 384 -43.01 -13.34 -25.12
N GLN A 385 -42.44 -13.84 -26.21
CA GLN A 385 -43.16 -14.18 -27.43
C GLN A 385 -43.66 -15.62 -27.37
N GLN A 386 -44.92 -15.84 -27.75
CA GLN A 386 -45.49 -17.18 -27.84
C GLN A 386 -45.39 -17.68 -29.29
N LEU A 387 -44.84 -18.88 -29.47
CA LEU A 387 -44.63 -19.48 -30.78
C LEU A 387 -45.19 -20.90 -30.78
N THR A 388 -46.22 -21.12 -31.58
CA THR A 388 -46.82 -22.44 -31.74
C THR A 388 -46.35 -23.05 -33.05
N ILE A 389 -45.86 -24.29 -33.00
CA ILE A 389 -45.59 -25.09 -34.20
C ILE A 389 -46.92 -25.72 -34.62
N ASP A 390 -47.46 -25.30 -35.75
CA ASP A 390 -48.85 -25.55 -36.12
C ASP A 390 -49.05 -25.98 -37.60
N ARG A 391 -48.02 -25.93 -38.43
CA ARG A 391 -48.14 -26.16 -39.88
C ARG A 391 -47.02 -27.06 -40.42
N PRO A 392 -47.28 -27.83 -41.49
CA PRO A 392 -46.24 -28.62 -42.14
C PRO A 392 -45.18 -27.70 -42.78
N ASP A 393 -43.91 -28.08 -42.66
CA ASP A 393 -42.79 -27.38 -43.30
C ASP A 393 -42.69 -27.84 -44.76
N LYS A 394 -43.39 -27.11 -45.65
CA LYS A 394 -43.48 -27.40 -47.09
C LYS A 394 -42.38 -26.73 -47.89
#